data_AF-A0A0L0D9B8-F1
#
_entry.id   AF-A0A0L0D9B8-F1
#
_cell.length_a   1.000
_cell.length_b   1.000
_cell.length_c   1.000
_cell.angle_alpha   90.00
_cell.angle_beta   90.00
_cell.angle_gamma   90.00
#
_symmetry.space_group_name_H-M   'P 1'
#
loop_
_entity.id
_entity.type
_entity.pdbx_description
1 polymer ?
#
loop_
_entity_poly.entity_id
_entity_poly.type
_entity_poly.pdbx_seq_one_letter_code
_entity_poly.pdbx_strand_id
1 'polypeptide(L)'
;MALVDDGDYYGLFGVTAESPSSLILTQRRELTRMLHPDNFDDPAMQASATQVLSRINLAYQNVLRNEASREIYNELCELRLYYPLFGTKRLPSIHAAAVRDSMQSLYSRMKSANMPQTLLAEALLVVDLLNKFILAWNEHKRRRAKAKAKAKAGRAGRRR
;
A
#
# COMPACT_ATOMS: atom_id res chain seq x y z
N MET A 1 9.21 6.24 7.84
CA MET A 1 8.59 5.15 7.06
C MET A 1 7.41 4.65 7.89
N ALA A 2 6.31 5.41 7.92
CA ALA A 2 5.23 5.26 8.92
C ALA A 2 3.82 5.15 8.32
N LEU A 3 3.70 5.04 6.98
CA LEU A 3 2.40 4.88 6.32
C LEU A 3 1.91 3.42 6.32
N VAL A 4 2.81 2.44 6.47
CA VAL A 4 2.47 1.01 6.41
C VAL A 4 1.96 0.51 7.76
N ASP A 5 2.55 0.96 8.87
CA ASP A 5 2.18 0.52 10.22
C ASP A 5 0.76 0.99 10.64
N ASP A 6 0.30 2.13 10.12
CA ASP A 6 -1.08 2.62 10.34
C ASP A 6 -2.11 1.96 9.42
N GLY A 7 -1.64 1.19 8.42
CA GLY A 7 -2.47 0.57 7.39
C GLY A 7 -2.49 -0.96 7.43
N ASP A 8 -1.82 -1.61 8.39
CA ASP A 8 -1.86 -3.07 8.59
C ASP A 8 -3.02 -3.46 9.51
N TYR A 9 -4.19 -3.65 8.90
CA TYR A 9 -5.40 -4.01 9.61
C TYR A 9 -5.42 -5.47 10.02
N TYR A 10 -4.64 -6.35 9.40
CA TYR A 10 -4.52 -7.74 9.86
C TYR A 10 -3.63 -7.85 11.09
N GLY A 11 -2.53 -7.10 11.12
CA GLY A 11 -1.66 -6.96 12.28
C GLY A 11 -2.38 -6.47 13.54
N LEU A 12 -3.39 -5.60 13.41
CA LEU A 12 -4.22 -5.15 14.53
C LEU A 12 -4.93 -6.29 15.28
N PHE A 13 -5.21 -7.42 14.60
CA PHE A 13 -5.86 -8.58 15.20
C PHE A 13 -4.90 -9.77 15.38
N GLY A 14 -3.64 -9.63 14.99
CA GLY A 14 -2.68 -10.74 14.98
C GLY A 14 -3.07 -11.87 14.03
N VAL A 15 -3.75 -11.55 12.92
CA VAL A 15 -4.24 -12.52 11.93
C VAL A 15 -3.57 -12.32 10.57
N THR A 16 -3.86 -13.20 9.62
CA THR A 16 -3.38 -13.12 8.24
C THR A 16 -4.53 -12.89 7.24
N ALA A 17 -4.20 -12.53 6.00
CA ALA A 17 -5.18 -12.35 4.93
C ALA A 17 -6.03 -13.61 4.64
N GLU A 18 -5.50 -14.79 4.94
CA GLU A 18 -6.16 -16.09 4.76
C GLU A 18 -7.10 -16.47 5.92
N SER A 19 -7.03 -15.74 7.04
CA SER A 19 -7.78 -16.07 8.25
C SER A 19 -9.30 -15.97 8.03
N PRO A 20 -10.14 -16.92 8.47
CA PRO A 20 -11.56 -16.83 8.23
C PRO A 20 -12.20 -15.64 8.97
N SER A 21 -13.28 -15.07 8.43
CA SER A 21 -13.96 -13.92 9.04
C SER A 21 -14.46 -14.20 10.47
N SER A 22 -14.77 -15.46 10.79
CA SER A 22 -15.10 -15.89 12.15
C SER A 22 -13.92 -15.72 13.12
N LEU A 23 -12.70 -16.03 12.70
CA LEU A 23 -11.50 -15.86 13.52
C LEU A 23 -11.23 -14.37 13.79
N ILE A 24 -11.36 -13.52 12.77
CA ILE A 24 -11.21 -12.06 12.92
C ILE A 24 -12.22 -11.52 13.94
N LEU A 25 -13.48 -11.98 13.86
CA LEU A 25 -14.52 -11.59 14.81
C LEU A 25 -14.19 -12.06 16.24
N THR A 26 -13.70 -13.28 16.40
CA THR A 26 -13.27 -13.80 17.71
C THR A 26 -12.12 -12.97 18.27
N GLN A 27 -11.07 -12.72 17.49
CA GLN A 27 -9.94 -11.90 17.90
C GLN A 27 -10.37 -10.48 18.28
N ARG A 28 -11.28 -9.87 17.53
CA ARG A 28 -11.86 -8.57 17.89
C ARG A 28 -12.51 -8.59 19.27
N ARG A 29 -13.29 -9.62 19.59
CA ARG A 29 -13.99 -9.75 20.88
C ARG A 29 -12.99 -9.93 22.02
N GLU A 30 -11.95 -10.74 21.82
CA GLU A 30 -10.89 -10.94 22.79
C GLU A 30 -10.13 -9.64 23.07
N LEU A 31 -9.70 -8.94 22.02
CA LEU A 31 -9.03 -7.64 22.14
C LEU A 31 -9.92 -6.59 22.81
N THR A 32 -11.22 -6.57 22.49
CA THR A 32 -12.19 -5.68 23.15
C THR A 32 -12.26 -5.93 24.64
N ARG A 33 -12.30 -7.21 25.05
CA ARG A 33 -12.33 -7.59 26.46
C ARG A 33 -11.03 -7.24 27.17
N MET A 34 -9.88 -7.46 26.53
CA MET A 34 -8.56 -7.21 27.13
C MET A 34 -8.26 -5.71 27.26
N LEU A 35 -8.57 -4.93 26.24
CA LEU A 35 -8.28 -3.50 26.17
C LEU A 35 -9.46 -2.63 26.63
N HIS A 36 -10.47 -3.19 27.31
CA HIS A 36 -11.56 -2.39 27.85
C HIS A 36 -11.00 -1.34 28.83
N PRO A 37 -11.36 -0.05 28.71
CA PRO A 37 -10.80 1.01 29.56
C PRO A 37 -10.95 0.71 31.06
N ASP A 38 -12.06 0.10 31.46
CA ASP A 38 -12.32 -0.30 32.86
C ASP A 38 -11.31 -1.30 33.43
N ASN A 39 -10.48 -1.94 32.60
CA ASN A 39 -9.42 -2.83 33.07
C ASN A 39 -8.16 -2.08 33.55
N PHE A 40 -8.10 -0.76 33.36
CA PHE A 40 -6.93 0.06 33.68
C PHE A 40 -7.29 1.13 34.71
N ASP A 41 -6.51 1.24 35.77
CA ASP A 41 -6.71 2.27 36.80
C ASP A 41 -6.05 3.62 36.46
N ASP A 42 -5.03 3.60 35.58
CA ASP A 42 -4.32 4.81 35.13
C ASP A 42 -5.07 5.49 33.97
N PRO A 43 -5.49 6.77 34.12
CA PRO A 43 -6.14 7.53 33.06
C PRO A 43 -5.36 7.57 31.73
N ALA A 44 -4.02 7.57 31.77
CA ALA A 44 -3.20 7.55 30.56
C ALA A 44 -3.32 6.21 29.81
N MET A 45 -3.35 5.10 30.56
CA MET A 45 -3.55 3.77 29.99
C MET A 45 -4.98 3.58 29.47
N GLN A 46 -5.99 4.08 30.18
CA GLN A 46 -7.38 4.09 29.72
C GLN A 46 -7.54 4.84 28.39
N ALA A 47 -6.93 6.01 28.26
CA ALA A 47 -6.95 6.79 27.03
C ALA A 47 -6.26 6.04 25.87
N SER A 48 -5.10 5.44 26.14
CA SER A 48 -4.38 4.62 25.15
C SER A 48 -5.21 3.41 24.69
N ALA A 49 -5.80 2.67 25.63
CA ALA A 49 -6.63 1.51 25.34
C ALA A 49 -7.88 1.89 24.52
N THR A 50 -8.51 3.02 24.84
CA THR A 50 -9.63 3.58 24.08
C THR A 50 -9.24 3.90 22.64
N GLN A 51 -8.07 4.52 22.43
CA GLN A 51 -7.58 4.83 21.08
C GLN A 51 -7.32 3.55 20.27
N VAL A 52 -6.67 2.56 20.87
CA VAL A 52 -6.39 1.28 20.20
C VAL A 52 -7.70 0.55 19.85
N LEU A 53 -8.66 0.50 20.78
CA LEU A 53 -9.97 -0.11 20.51
C LEU A 53 -10.75 0.62 19.42
N SER A 54 -10.67 1.95 19.38
CA SER A 54 -11.27 2.73 18.30
C SER A 54 -10.69 2.33 16.93
N ARG A 55 -9.35 2.21 16.84
CA ARG A 55 -8.67 1.77 15.60
C ARG A 55 -9.10 0.35 15.19
N ILE A 56 -9.10 -0.60 16.13
CA ILE A 56 -9.54 -1.98 15.90
C ILE A 56 -10.99 -2.01 15.38
N ASN A 57 -11.90 -1.28 16.03
CA ASN A 57 -13.30 -1.25 15.65
C ASN A 57 -13.51 -0.63 14.26
N LEU A 58 -12.83 0.48 13.95
CA LEU A 58 -12.91 1.12 12.63
C LEU A 58 -12.36 0.21 11.52
N ALA A 59 -11.20 -0.43 11.75
CA ALA A 59 -10.62 -1.37 10.78
C ALA A 59 -11.57 -2.54 10.49
N TYR A 60 -12.18 -3.11 11.54
CA TYR A 60 -13.16 -4.18 11.37
C TYR A 60 -14.40 -3.69 10.62
N GLN A 61 -15.03 -2.62 11.08
CA GLN A 61 -16.31 -2.15 10.54
C GLN A 61 -16.21 -1.69 9.09
N ASN A 62 -15.16 -0.95 8.76
CA ASN A 62 -15.04 -0.30 7.45
C ASN A 62 -14.36 -1.18 6.41
N VAL A 63 -13.59 -2.20 6.81
CA VAL A 63 -12.80 -3.01 5.87
C VAL A 63 -12.99 -4.50 6.07
N LEU A 64 -12.70 -5.04 7.26
CA LEU A 64 -12.59 -6.50 7.41
C LEU A 64 -13.92 -7.24 7.59
N ARG A 65 -15.00 -6.54 7.97
CA ARG A 65 -16.33 -7.13 8.21
C ARG A 65 -17.01 -7.59 6.93
N ASN A 66 -16.86 -6.84 5.85
CA ASN A 66 -17.51 -7.11 4.57
C ASN A 66 -16.51 -7.81 3.63
N GLU A 67 -16.92 -8.94 3.06
CA GLU A 67 -16.04 -9.77 2.22
C GLU A 67 -15.53 -9.03 0.98
N ALA A 68 -16.38 -8.32 0.25
CA ALA A 68 -15.97 -7.55 -0.93
C ALA A 68 -14.98 -6.43 -0.59
N SER A 69 -15.17 -5.77 0.56
CA SER A 69 -14.22 -4.76 1.06
C SER A 69 -12.89 -5.41 1.45
N ARG A 70 -12.95 -6.55 2.11
CA ARG A 70 -11.79 -7.33 2.51
C ARG A 70 -10.98 -7.83 1.31
N GLU A 71 -11.63 -8.26 0.24
CA GLU A 71 -10.96 -8.65 -1.01
C GLU A 71 -10.18 -7.48 -1.63
N ILE A 72 -10.81 -6.31 -1.71
CA ILE A 72 -10.13 -5.09 -2.18
C ILE A 72 -8.90 -4.78 -1.31
N TYR A 73 -9.01 -4.96 0.01
CA TYR A 73 -7.89 -4.77 0.91
C TYR A 73 -6.79 -5.83 0.74
N ASN A 74 -7.14 -7.09 0.45
CA ASN A 74 -6.18 -8.13 0.13
C ASN A 74 -5.36 -7.78 -1.11
N GLU A 75 -6.01 -7.30 -2.16
CA GLU A 75 -5.32 -6.83 -3.37
C GLU A 75 -4.34 -5.68 -3.06
N LEU A 76 -4.72 -4.76 -2.15
CA LEU A 76 -3.80 -3.71 -1.69
C LEU A 76 -2.57 -4.32 -1.00
N CYS A 77 -2.78 -5.29 -0.10
CA CYS A 77 -1.71 -5.99 0.61
C CYS A 77 -0.77 -6.75 -0.34
N GLU A 78 -1.30 -7.39 -1.38
CA GLU A 78 -0.48 -8.01 -2.42
C GLU A 78 0.37 -6.98 -3.16
N LEU A 79 -0.21 -5.83 -3.50
CA LEU A 79 0.53 -4.75 -4.16
C LEU A 79 1.59 -4.12 -3.24
N ARG A 80 1.39 -4.11 -1.91
CA ARG A 80 2.40 -3.67 -0.93
C ARG A 80 3.69 -4.48 -1.00
N LEU A 81 3.65 -5.75 -1.44
CA LEU A 81 4.84 -6.58 -1.65
C LEU A 81 5.80 -5.98 -2.69
N TYR A 82 5.29 -5.15 -3.61
CA TYR A 82 6.11 -4.49 -4.62
C TYR A 82 6.72 -3.17 -4.12
N TYR A 83 6.26 -2.62 -2.99
CA TYR A 83 6.71 -1.29 -2.53
C TYR A 83 8.22 -1.21 -2.31
N PRO A 84 8.89 -2.22 -1.70
CA PRO A 84 10.34 -2.21 -1.54
C PRO A 84 11.11 -2.20 -2.87
N LEU A 85 10.46 -2.60 -3.97
CA LEU A 85 11.07 -2.63 -5.30
C LEU A 85 10.98 -1.27 -6.01
N PHE A 86 10.12 -0.36 -5.54
CA PHE A 86 9.98 0.97 -6.14
C PHE A 86 11.26 1.79 -5.97
N GLY A 87 11.69 2.45 -7.04
CA GLY A 87 12.96 3.21 -7.05
C GLY A 87 14.22 2.36 -7.17
N THR A 88 14.12 1.03 -7.14
CA THR A 88 15.26 0.14 -7.40
C THR A 88 15.41 -0.13 -8.90
N LYS A 89 16.65 -0.42 -9.35
CA LYS A 89 16.88 -0.92 -10.73
C LYS A 89 16.26 -2.30 -10.99
N ARG A 90 15.70 -2.95 -9.96
CA ARG A 90 15.15 -4.31 -10.01
C ARG A 90 13.71 -4.36 -10.52
N LEU A 91 13.00 -3.23 -10.62
CA LEU A 91 11.68 -3.18 -11.24
C LEU A 91 11.79 -2.68 -12.69
N PRO A 92 11.67 -3.55 -13.70
CA PRO A 92 11.65 -3.12 -15.10
C PRO A 92 10.47 -2.16 -15.33
N SER A 93 10.66 -1.12 -16.14
CA SER A 93 9.60 -0.09 -16.33
C SER A 93 8.27 -0.62 -16.84
N ILE A 94 8.26 -1.75 -17.56
CA ILE A 94 7.04 -2.43 -18.02
C ILE A 94 6.23 -2.94 -16.83
N HIS A 95 6.90 -3.48 -15.81
CA HIS A 95 6.25 -3.94 -14.58
C HIS A 95 5.78 -2.76 -13.74
N ALA A 96 6.55 -1.66 -13.69
CA ALA A 96 6.12 -0.44 -13.01
C ALA A 96 4.84 0.16 -13.63
N ALA A 97 4.71 0.14 -14.96
CA ALA A 97 3.50 0.60 -15.64
C ALA A 97 2.29 -0.28 -15.30
N ALA A 98 2.46 -1.60 -15.36
CA ALA A 98 1.41 -2.56 -15.00
C ALA A 98 0.96 -2.38 -13.54
N VAL A 99 1.89 -2.31 -12.59
CA VAL A 99 1.57 -2.07 -11.17
C VAL A 99 0.86 -0.74 -10.97
N ARG A 100 1.23 0.32 -11.71
CA ARG A 100 0.56 1.62 -11.67
C ARG A 100 -0.88 1.53 -12.15
N ASP A 101 -1.13 0.84 -13.25
CA ASP A 101 -2.48 0.66 -13.79
C ASP A 101 -3.34 -0.20 -12.84
N SER A 102 -2.78 -1.28 -12.28
CA SER A 102 -3.43 -2.07 -11.22
C SER A 102 -3.79 -1.23 -10.00
N MET A 103 -2.86 -0.42 -9.50
CA MET A 103 -3.10 0.45 -8.34
C MET A 103 -4.13 1.55 -8.63
N GLN A 104 -4.16 2.10 -9.85
CA GLN A 104 -5.16 3.09 -10.27
C GLN A 104 -6.57 2.48 -10.34
N SER A 105 -6.68 1.25 -10.84
CA SER A 105 -7.93 0.49 -10.85
C SER A 105 -8.38 0.19 -9.40
N LEU A 106 -7.45 -0.27 -8.57
CA LEU A 106 -7.69 -0.56 -7.16
C LEU A 106 -8.18 0.68 -6.40
N TYR A 107 -7.54 1.83 -6.59
CA TYR A 107 -7.99 3.10 -6.01
C TYR A 107 -9.44 3.44 -6.36
N SER A 108 -9.85 3.25 -7.62
CA SER A 108 -11.22 3.50 -8.06
C SER A 108 -12.21 2.58 -7.35
N ARG A 109 -11.87 1.30 -7.18
CA ARG A 109 -12.68 0.31 -6.44
C ARG A 109 -12.75 0.63 -4.96
N MET A 110 -11.63 0.98 -4.33
CA MET A 110 -11.56 1.40 -2.93
C MET A 110 -12.44 2.63 -2.68
N LYS A 111 -12.41 3.62 -3.59
CA LYS A 111 -13.23 4.82 -3.50
C LYS A 111 -14.72 4.47 -3.56
N SER A 112 -15.12 3.62 -4.51
CA SER A 112 -16.52 3.16 -4.64
C SER A 112 -16.98 2.32 -3.44
N ALA A 113 -16.07 1.58 -2.82
CA ALA A 113 -16.34 0.81 -1.60
C ALA A 113 -16.33 1.66 -0.31
N ASN A 114 -16.14 2.98 -0.40
CA ASN A 114 -16.02 3.89 0.74
C ASN A 114 -14.93 3.47 1.74
N MET A 115 -13.79 3.00 1.23
CA MET A 115 -12.64 2.63 2.04
C MET A 115 -12.10 3.82 2.86
N PRO A 116 -11.47 3.56 4.03
CA PRO A 116 -10.83 4.59 4.83
C PRO A 116 -9.88 5.49 4.02
N GLN A 117 -9.92 6.80 4.28
CA GLN A 117 -9.13 7.80 3.55
C GLN A 117 -7.62 7.56 3.63
N THR A 118 -7.15 6.94 4.71
CA THR A 118 -5.74 6.53 4.87
C THR A 118 -5.30 5.56 3.78
N LEU A 119 -6.11 4.53 3.49
CA LEU A 119 -5.83 3.57 2.42
C LEU A 119 -5.94 4.20 1.03
N LEU A 120 -6.92 5.10 0.84
CA LEU A 120 -7.06 5.85 -0.42
C LEU A 120 -5.84 6.74 -0.69
N ALA A 121 -5.35 7.44 0.34
CA ALA A 121 -4.16 8.28 0.25
C ALA A 121 -2.90 7.46 -0.08
N GLU A 122 -2.75 6.28 0.53
CA GLU A 122 -1.68 5.34 0.21
C GLU A 122 -1.69 4.92 -1.27
N ALA A 123 -2.85 4.46 -1.77
CA ALA A 123 -2.97 4.04 -3.16
C ALA A 123 -2.62 5.17 -4.14
N LEU A 124 -3.12 6.40 -3.88
CA LEU A 124 -2.78 7.58 -4.68
C LEU A 124 -1.30 7.93 -4.65
N LEU A 125 -0.68 7.89 -3.47
CA LEU A 125 0.74 8.18 -3.32
C LEU A 125 1.58 7.20 -4.16
N VAL A 126 1.22 5.91 -4.13
CA VAL A 126 1.91 4.87 -4.91
C VAL A 126 1.77 5.11 -6.41
N VAL A 127 0.57 5.45 -6.89
CA VAL A 127 0.35 5.81 -8.30
C VAL A 127 1.24 6.97 -8.72
N ASP A 128 1.30 8.04 -7.91
CA ASP A 128 2.12 9.22 -8.19
C ASP A 128 3.63 8.88 -8.23
N LEU A 129 4.10 8.09 -7.26
CA LEU A 129 5.48 7.61 -7.22
C LEU A 129 5.85 6.80 -8.48
N LEU A 130 4.97 5.89 -8.90
CA LEU A 130 5.19 5.08 -10.10
C LEU A 130 5.18 5.93 -11.38
N ASN A 131 4.27 6.90 -11.48
CA ASN A 131 4.25 7.84 -12.61
C ASN A 131 5.57 8.60 -12.74
N LYS A 132 6.06 9.18 -11.63
CA LYS A 132 7.36 9.87 -11.58
C LYS A 132 8.51 8.96 -11.98
N PHE A 133 8.53 7.72 -11.48
CA PHE A 133 9.55 6.74 -11.83
C PHE A 133 9.55 6.38 -13.32
N ILE A 134 8.37 6.11 -13.90
CA ILE A 134 8.22 5.78 -15.32
C ILE A 134 8.70 6.93 -16.21
N LEU A 135 8.33 8.16 -15.88
CA LEU A 135 8.75 9.36 -16.60
C LEU A 135 10.27 9.53 -16.58
N ALA A 136 10.89 9.45 -15.40
CA ALA A 136 12.35 9.56 -15.23
C ALA A 136 13.10 8.46 -16.00
N TRP A 137 12.58 7.24 -15.98
CA TRP A 137 13.17 6.12 -16.72
C TRP A 137 13.13 6.32 -18.24
N ASN A 138 11.98 6.77 -18.76
CA ASN A 138 11.81 7.04 -20.19
C ASN A 138 12.75 8.17 -20.66
N GLU A 139 12.91 9.20 -19.84
CA GLU A 139 13.85 10.29 -20.12
C GLU A 139 15.30 9.78 -20.16
N HIS A 140 15.70 8.97 -19.17
CA HIS A 140 17.03 8.37 -19.13
C HIS A 140 17.30 7.49 -20.37
N LYS A 141 16.34 6.67 -20.80
CA LYS A 141 16.45 5.88 -22.05
C LYS A 141 16.64 6.78 -23.27
N ARG A 142 15.87 7.86 -23.40
CA ARG A 142 16.00 8.82 -24.51
C ARG A 142 17.39 9.48 -24.52
N ARG A 143 17.90 9.90 -23.37
CA ARG A 143 19.25 10.49 -23.24
C ARG A 143 20.35 9.49 -23.67
N ARG A 144 20.26 8.23 -23.23
CA ARG A 144 21.22 7.18 -23.64
C ARG A 144 21.14 6.87 -25.14
N ALA A 145 19.95 6.83 -25.73
CA ALA A 145 19.78 6.61 -27.17
C ALA A 145 20.42 7.75 -27.99
N LYS A 146 20.17 9.01 -27.60
CA LYS A 146 20.79 10.19 -28.23
C LYS A 146 22.32 10.16 -28.11
N ALA A 147 22.87 9.83 -26.93
CA ALA A 147 24.30 9.73 -26.72
C ALA A 147 24.95 8.64 -27.60
N LYS A 148 24.31 7.45 -27.70
CA LYS A 148 24.76 6.37 -28.58
C LYS A 148 24.73 6.77 -30.06
N ALA A 149 23.67 7.46 -30.50
CA ALA A 149 23.56 7.97 -31.87
C ALA A 149 24.66 8.99 -32.20
N LYS A 150 24.93 9.94 -31.29
CA LYS A 150 26.01 10.92 -31.44
C LYS A 150 27.39 10.26 -31.50
N ALA A 151 27.65 9.27 -30.64
CA ALA A 151 28.90 8.51 -30.65
C ALA A 151 29.11 7.71 -31.95
N LYS A 152 28.03 7.12 -32.50
CA LYS A 152 28.07 6.42 -33.79
C LYS A 152 28.36 7.37 -34.96
N ALA A 153 27.71 8.54 -34.97
CA ALA A 153 27.94 9.58 -35.99
C ALA A 153 29.38 10.13 -35.94
N GLY A 154 29.92 10.41 -34.75
CA GLY A 154 31.30 10.87 -34.59
C GLY A 154 32.37 9.85 -34.99
N ARG A 155 32.11 8.55 -34.81
CA ARG A 155 33.00 7.47 -35.30
C ARG A 155 32.96 7.31 -36.83
N ALA A 156 31.82 7.57 -37.47
CA ALA A 156 31.70 7.52 -38.93
C ALA A 156 32.43 8.69 -39.61
N GLY A 157 32.45 9.87 -39.00
CA GLY A 157 33.17 11.04 -39.51
C GLY A 157 34.70 10.99 -39.35
N ARG A 158 35.23 10.15 -38.44
CA ARG A 158 36.68 9.95 -38.24
C ARG A 158 37.31 8.88 -39.14
N ARG A 159 36.51 8.16 -39.92
CA ARG A 159 36.95 7.11 -40.86
C ARG A 159 36.91 7.57 -42.33
N ARG A 160 36.65 8.85 -42.56
CA ARG A 160 36.79 9.54 -43.83
C ARG A 160 37.93 10.53 -43.69
#